data_AF-A0A7W1RNQ2-F1
#
_entry.id   AF-A0A7W1RNQ2-F1
#
_cell.length_a   1.000
_cell.length_b   1.000
_cell.length_c   1.000
_cell.angle_alpha   90.00
_cell.angle_beta   90.00
_cell.angle_gamma   90.00
#
_symmetry.space_group_name_H-M   'P 1'
#
loop_
_entity.id
_entity.type
_entity.pdbx_description
1 polymer ?
#
loop_
_entity_poly.entity_id
_entity_poly.type
_entity_poly.pdbx_seq_one_letter_code
_entity_poly.pdbx_strand_id
1 'polypeptide(L)'
;MKRFSPLLMLLVAGCATTPQVIYRNRPVEVKVPVAQPCVAGVRPTAPLPLNKQYTADQWKGLDTKQKAAIVSRHALDLKTYGENVNGATAACP
;
A
#
# COMPACT_ATOMS: atom_id res chain seq x y z
N MET A 1 -1.52 79.24 -29.43
CA MET A 1 -1.01 78.56 -28.22
C MET A 1 -1.92 77.35 -27.94
N LYS A 2 -1.53 76.15 -28.37
CA LYS A 2 -2.34 74.91 -28.24
C LYS A 2 -2.05 74.28 -26.87
N ARG A 3 -3.04 74.30 -25.97
CA ARG A 3 -2.94 73.71 -24.62
C ARG A 3 -3.03 72.19 -24.73
N PHE A 4 -1.92 71.49 -24.54
CA PHE A 4 -1.91 70.02 -24.46
C PHE A 4 -2.42 69.59 -23.09
N SER A 5 -3.52 68.84 -23.08
CA SER A 5 -4.16 68.34 -21.85
C SER A 5 -3.32 67.21 -21.24
N PRO A 6 -2.97 67.26 -19.93
CA PRO A 6 -2.10 66.28 -19.27
C PRO A 6 -2.76 64.91 -19.05
N LEU A 7 -4.03 64.75 -19.45
CA LEU A 7 -4.80 63.51 -19.23
C LEU A 7 -4.36 62.34 -20.11
N LEU A 8 -3.65 62.59 -21.22
CA LEU A 8 -3.28 61.55 -22.19
C LEU A 8 -2.09 60.69 -21.73
N MET A 9 -1.25 61.19 -20.81
CA MET A 9 -0.08 60.46 -20.32
C MET A 9 -0.43 59.39 -19.27
N LEU A 10 -1.57 59.49 -18.58
CA LEU A 10 -1.98 58.49 -17.60
C LEU A 10 -2.58 57.21 -18.22
N LEU A 11 -2.98 57.23 -19.49
CA LEU A 11 -3.62 56.07 -20.14
C LEU A 11 -2.64 55.00 -20.64
N VAL A 12 -1.34 55.31 -20.75
CA VAL A 12 -0.33 54.37 -21.29
C VAL A 12 0.39 53.59 -20.16
N ALA A 13 0.25 54.00 -18.90
CA ALA A 13 0.88 53.31 -17.77
C ALA A 13 0.11 52.06 -17.29
N GLY A 14 -1.13 51.83 -17.76
CA GLY A 14 -2.00 50.75 -17.30
C GLY A 14 -1.81 49.38 -17.96
N CYS A 15 -1.03 49.28 -19.04
CA CYS A 15 -0.80 48.02 -19.78
C CYS A 15 0.62 47.44 -19.59
N ALA A 16 1.37 47.92 -18.59
CA ALA A 16 2.66 47.35 -18.20
C ALA A 16 2.56 46.49 -16.92
N THR A 17 1.35 46.08 -16.54
CA THR A 17 1.14 45.17 -15.42
C THR A 17 1.46 43.74 -15.86
N THR A 18 2.61 43.29 -15.36
CA THR A 18 3.12 41.91 -15.30
C THR A 18 3.75 41.35 -16.59
N PRO A 19 5.05 41.01 -16.57
CA PRO A 19 5.60 40.09 -17.56
C PRO A 19 4.89 38.75 -17.35
N GLN A 20 3.96 38.43 -18.25
CA GLN A 20 3.36 37.10 -18.30
C GLN A 20 4.44 36.14 -18.79
N VAL A 21 5.14 35.52 -17.85
CA VAL A 21 6.04 34.41 -18.14
C VAL A 21 5.17 33.29 -18.72
N ILE A 22 5.17 33.16 -20.04
CA ILE A 22 4.53 32.04 -20.73
C ILE A 22 5.37 30.81 -20.40
N TYR A 23 4.98 30.08 -19.35
CA TYR A 23 5.54 28.76 -19.05
C TYR A 23 5.04 27.78 -20.11
N ARG A 24 5.72 27.74 -21.27
CA ARG A 24 5.33 26.93 -22.44
C ARG A 24 5.30 25.43 -22.17
N ASN A 25 5.90 24.97 -21.06
CA ASN A 25 6.00 23.57 -20.69
C ASN A 25 5.94 23.43 -19.16
N ARG A 26 4.75 23.57 -18.55
CA ARG A 26 4.57 23.03 -17.20
C ARG A 26 4.38 21.52 -17.35
N PRO A 27 5.27 20.67 -16.81
CA PRO A 27 5.03 19.24 -16.78
C PRO A 27 3.72 18.99 -16.01
N VAL A 28 2.76 18.37 -16.70
CA VAL A 28 1.50 17.96 -16.09
C VAL A 28 1.77 16.63 -15.40
N GLU A 29 1.67 16.60 -14.08
CA GLU A 29 1.73 15.35 -13.33
C GLU A 29 0.47 14.53 -13.58
N VAL A 30 0.59 13.50 -14.41
CA VAL A 30 -0.48 12.52 -14.65
C VAL A 30 -0.41 11.48 -13.54
N LYS A 31 -1.32 11.55 -12.57
CA LYS A 31 -1.45 10.53 -11.52
C LYS A 31 -2.21 9.34 -12.07
N VAL A 32 -1.48 8.26 -12.36
CA VAL A 32 -2.07 6.98 -12.77
C VAL A 32 -2.35 6.16 -11.52
N PRO A 33 -3.59 5.67 -11.29
CA PRO A 33 -3.86 4.76 -10.19
C PRO A 33 -3.13 3.44 -10.43
N VAL A 34 -2.16 3.13 -9.57
CA VAL A 34 -1.47 1.83 -9.58
C VAL A 34 -2.15 0.97 -8.52
N ALA A 35 -2.93 -0.02 -8.96
CA ALA A 35 -3.42 -1.07 -8.07
C ALA A 35 -2.28 -2.08 -7.85
N GLN A 36 -1.71 -2.10 -6.64
CA GLN A 36 -0.81 -3.19 -6.25
C GLN A 36 -1.62 -4.31 -5.59
N PRO A 37 -1.37 -5.58 -5.95
CA PRO A 37 -2.00 -6.69 -5.26
C PRO A 37 -1.59 -6.66 -3.80
N CYS A 38 -2.59 -6.86 -2.95
CA CYS A 38 -2.46 -6.79 -1.51
C CYS A 38 -1.45 -7.78 -0.92
N VAL A 39 -1.33 -8.94 -1.56
CA VAL A 39 -0.31 -9.92 -1.23
C VAL A 39 0.84 -9.69 -2.21
N ALA A 40 1.94 -9.12 -1.70
CA ALA A 40 3.18 -8.99 -2.45
C ALA A 40 3.85 -10.39 -2.56
N GLY A 41 3.25 -11.29 -3.34
CA GLY A 41 3.79 -12.63 -3.60
C GLY A 41 2.84 -13.78 -3.27
N VAL A 42 3.41 -14.89 -2.83
CA VAL A 42 2.66 -16.14 -2.55
C VAL A 42 1.98 -16.02 -1.19
N ARG A 43 0.65 -16.17 -1.16
CA ARG A 43 -0.10 -16.26 0.09
C ARG A 43 0.43 -17.44 0.91
N PRO A 44 0.77 -17.25 2.20
CA PRO A 44 1.19 -18.37 3.05
C PRO A 44 0.14 -19.49 3.03
N THR A 45 0.60 -20.74 2.94
CA THR A 45 -0.28 -21.90 3.02
C THR A 45 -0.61 -22.18 4.48
N ALA A 46 -1.90 -22.35 4.79
CA ALA A 46 -2.33 -22.70 6.14
C ALA A 46 -1.84 -24.12 6.51
N PRO A 47 -1.33 -24.32 7.75
CA PRO A 47 -1.05 -25.66 8.25
C PRO A 47 -2.31 -26.54 8.20
N LEU A 48 -2.15 -27.81 7.78
CA LEU A 48 -3.25 -28.76 7.82
C LEU A 48 -3.70 -29.00 9.28
N PRO A 49 -4.99 -29.17 9.54
CA PRO A 49 -5.45 -29.50 10.89
C PRO A 49 -4.97 -30.90 11.29
N LEU A 50 -4.71 -31.13 12.58
CA LEU A 50 -4.14 -32.39 13.08
C LEU A 50 -4.97 -33.62 12.72
N ASN A 51 -6.30 -33.51 12.64
CA ASN A 51 -7.20 -34.60 12.25
C ASN A 51 -7.10 -35.00 10.76
N LYS A 52 -6.45 -34.18 9.92
CA LYS A 52 -6.10 -34.52 8.54
C LYS A 52 -4.68 -35.06 8.42
N GLN A 53 -3.86 -34.87 9.45
CA GLN A 53 -2.48 -35.37 9.50
C GLN A 53 -2.40 -36.75 10.18
N TYR A 54 -3.29 -37.04 11.12
CA TYR A 54 -3.32 -38.29 11.88
C TYR A 54 -4.71 -38.91 11.83
N THR A 55 -4.77 -40.21 11.53
CA THR A 55 -6.01 -40.98 11.71
C THR A 55 -6.30 -41.19 13.20
N ALA A 56 -7.54 -41.56 13.53
CA ALA A 56 -7.92 -41.81 14.92
C ALA A 56 -7.09 -42.93 15.57
N ASP A 57 -6.76 -43.99 14.83
CA ASP A 57 -5.99 -45.12 15.34
C ASP A 57 -4.52 -44.75 15.54
N GLN A 58 -3.93 -44.00 14.60
CA GLN A 58 -2.60 -43.43 14.76
C GLN A 58 -2.53 -42.53 15.99
N TRP A 59 -3.51 -41.65 16.18
CA TRP A 59 -3.56 -40.76 17.33
C TRP A 59 -3.69 -41.53 18.66
N LYS A 60 -4.53 -42.57 18.70
CA LYS A 60 -4.68 -43.41 19.89
C LYS A 60 -3.38 -44.12 20.27
N GLY A 61 -2.62 -44.59 19.29
CA GLY A 61 -1.35 -45.29 19.49
C GLY A 61 -0.20 -44.44 20.03
N LEU A 62 -0.32 -43.11 20.03
CA LEU A 62 0.70 -42.21 20.54
C LEU A 62 0.65 -42.08 22.07
N ASP A 63 1.81 -41.99 22.70
CA ASP A 63 1.92 -41.67 24.13
C ASP A 63 1.58 -40.19 24.42
N THR A 64 1.35 -39.86 25.68
CA THR A 64 0.96 -38.51 26.09
C THR A 64 2.03 -37.45 25.81
N LYS A 65 3.32 -37.78 25.95
CA LYS A 65 4.42 -36.85 25.64
C LYS A 65 4.53 -36.61 24.14
N GLN A 66 4.37 -37.65 23.32
CA GLN A 66 4.32 -37.53 21.86
C GLN A 66 3.16 -36.65 21.42
N LYS A 67 1.96 -36.87 21.96
CA LYS A 67 0.79 -36.02 21.71
C LYS A 67 1.06 -34.57 22.07
N ALA A 68 1.61 -34.31 23.26
CA ALA A 68 1.95 -32.96 23.72
C ALA A 68 2.98 -32.28 22.80
N ALA A 69 3.99 -33.01 22.33
CA ALA A 69 5.00 -32.49 21.41
C ALA A 69 4.38 -32.14 20.05
N ILE A 70 3.51 -32.99 19.50
CA ILE A 70 2.82 -32.75 18.22
C ILE A 70 1.90 -31.54 18.31
N VAL A 71 1.08 -31.46 19.37
CA VAL A 71 0.17 -30.32 19.59
C VAL A 71 0.97 -29.03 19.76
N SER A 72 2.05 -29.05 20.54
CA SER A 72 2.92 -27.89 20.74
C SER A 72 3.54 -27.42 19.43
N ARG A 73 4.07 -28.35 18.61
CA ARG A 73 4.61 -28.00 17.30
C ARG A 73 3.55 -27.40 16.38
N HIS A 74 2.36 -28.01 16.32
CA HIS A 74 1.27 -27.48 15.51
C HIS A 74 0.83 -26.09 15.96
N ALA A 75 0.81 -25.82 17.27
CA ALA A 75 0.51 -24.49 17.80
C ALA A 75 1.55 -23.44 17.36
N LEU A 76 2.83 -23.81 17.34
CA LEU A 76 3.89 -22.94 16.81
C LEU A 76 3.72 -22.68 15.31
N ASP A 77 3.42 -23.72 14.52
CA ASP A 77 3.17 -23.57 13.08
C ASP A 77 2.01 -22.61 12.79
N LEU A 78 0.93 -22.70 13.57
CA LEU A 78 -0.21 -21.79 13.46
C LEU A 78 0.15 -20.35 13.83
N LYS A 79 0.96 -20.16 14.87
CA LYS A 79 1.44 -18.83 15.26
C LYS A 79 2.30 -18.21 14.15
N THR A 80 3.28 -18.94 13.65
CA THR A 80 4.15 -18.50 12.56
C THR A 80 3.36 -18.24 11.28
N TYR A 81 2.35 -19.05 10.97
CA TYR A 81 1.42 -18.78 9.88
C TYR A 81 0.70 -17.42 10.05
N GLY A 82 0.18 -17.14 11.23
CA GLY A 82 -0.46 -15.85 11.53
C GLY A 82 0.49 -14.66 11.35
N GLU A 83 1.72 -14.77 11.85
CA GLU A 83 2.76 -13.75 11.66
C GLU A 83 3.11 -13.55 10.18
N ASN A 84 3.23 -14.63 9.40
CA ASN A 84 3.51 -14.56 7.97
C ASN A 84 2.35 -13.97 7.17
N VAL A 85 1.11 -14.30 7.52
CA VAL A 85 -0.08 -13.69 6.90
C VAL A 85 -0.11 -12.20 7.21
N ASN A 86 0.07 -11.82 8.48
CA ASN A 86 0.10 -10.42 8.88
C ASN A 86 1.20 -9.65 8.14
N GLY A 87 2.41 -10.21 8.03
CA GLY A 87 3.49 -9.61 7.25
C GLY A 87 3.16 -9.49 5.76
N ALA A 88 2.59 -10.54 5.17
CA ALA A 88 2.21 -10.57 3.76
C ALA A 88 1.07 -9.60 3.41
N THR A 89 0.23 -9.22 4.38
CA THR A 89 -0.90 -8.29 4.22
C THR A 89 -0.65 -6.92 4.87
N ALA A 90 0.53 -6.66 5.45
CA ALA A 90 0.78 -5.45 6.23
C ALA A 90 0.68 -4.15 5.43
N ALA A 91 0.81 -4.20 4.10
CA ALA A 91 0.70 -3.07 3.20
C ALA A 91 -0.72 -2.89 2.59
N CYS A 92 -1.69 -3.69 3.04
CA CYS A 92 -3.08 -3.60 2.62
C CYS A 92 -3.88 -2.64 3.49
N PRO A 93 -4.63 -1.68 2.90
CA PRO A 93 -5.60 -0.87 3.64
C PRO A 93 -6.81 -1.68 4.14
#